data_AF-A0A843G3Y2-F1
#
_entry.id   AF-A0A843G3Y2-F1
#
_cell.length_a   1.000
_cell.length_b   1.000
_cell.length_c   1.000
_cell.angle_alpha   90.00
_cell.angle_beta   90.00
_cell.angle_gamma   90.00
#
_symmetry.space_group_name_H-M   'P 1'
#
loop_
_entity.id
_entity.type
_entity.pdbx_description
1 polymer ?
#
loop_
_entity_poly.entity_id
_entity_poly.type
_entity_poly.pdbx_seq_one_letter_code
_entity_poly.pdbx_strand_id
1 'polypeptide(L)'
;MDFIKDIQEKDRKTFFKDFENSKKFSQCSEEEIPNKSPNSRPLIADFTEYSPLHNGHFHCMKTAKEKIPDGLFVAVVPGLFERSGRGLPYILHRKTRAEIAIAVGSDIVVEGPPMGIMGSGQYSLCLTKMFQALNTDFIPRGYRPFDGYEKILERISLGHGVAPKPYKIVDMDTKEVIYNGKLEEDNYVIVSFSKSLKKIGFDFKDKFIFVPRIEGVSGTLIRKACSENNLDAVKSMLPSETLRILEREINEDRAPLHDLRVEEYIIDSANNLSFEDLLKLNFFNEKLANELVEKREEKPFESLSEIEDSIFYGFSSHFKNRVLSILETRINADMISEYINTYPSTVRVLNYKNEAVLEEFKEKVFENGNRFVKNIVTD
;
A
#
# COMPACT_ATOMS: atom_id res chain seq x y z
N MET A 1 -16.07 -16.89 7.40
CA MET A 1 -15.55 -16.14 8.56
C MET A 1 -14.22 -16.70 9.05
N ASP A 2 -14.07 -18.01 9.25
CA ASP A 2 -12.82 -18.62 9.74
C ASP A 2 -11.59 -18.31 8.87
N PHE A 3 -11.77 -18.24 7.55
CA PHE A 3 -10.72 -17.84 6.62
C PHE A 3 -10.13 -16.45 6.92
N ILE A 4 -10.97 -15.45 7.20
CA ILE A 4 -10.49 -14.09 7.52
C ILE A 4 -9.83 -14.05 8.89
N LYS A 5 -10.35 -14.80 9.88
CA LYS A 5 -9.72 -14.92 11.20
C LYS A 5 -8.33 -15.52 11.10
N ASP A 6 -8.17 -16.61 10.35
CA ASP A 6 -6.88 -17.25 10.09
C ASP A 6 -5.87 -16.28 9.42
N ILE A 7 -6.33 -15.48 8.45
CA ILE A 7 -5.50 -14.41 7.86
C ILE A 7 -5.05 -13.42 8.93
N GLN A 8 -5.95 -12.88 9.75
CA GLN A 8 -5.60 -11.88 10.76
C GLN A 8 -4.64 -12.43 11.82
N GLU A 9 -4.84 -13.68 12.26
CA GLU A 9 -3.95 -14.32 13.22
C GLU A 9 -2.55 -14.57 12.66
N LYS A 10 -2.45 -15.06 11.41
CA LYS A 10 -1.18 -15.27 10.72
C LYS A 10 -0.46 -13.94 10.49
N ASP A 11 -1.17 -12.93 10.00
CA ASP A 11 -0.61 -11.62 9.71
C ASP A 11 -0.12 -10.93 10.98
N ARG A 12 -0.86 -11.07 12.09
CA ARG A 12 -0.40 -10.58 13.39
C ARG A 12 0.89 -11.25 13.82
N LYS A 13 0.98 -12.58 13.75
CA LYS A 13 2.23 -13.32 14.06
C LYS A 13 3.40 -12.85 13.19
N THR A 14 3.17 -12.66 11.88
CA THR A 14 4.18 -12.16 10.94
C THR A 14 4.61 -10.73 11.27
N PHE A 15 3.66 -9.83 11.56
CA PHE A 15 3.96 -8.44 11.91
C PHE A 15 4.87 -8.35 13.13
N PHE A 16 4.53 -9.04 14.23
CA PHE A 16 5.35 -9.02 15.44
C PHE A 16 6.71 -9.68 15.22
N LYS A 17 6.78 -10.77 14.45
CA LYS A 17 8.06 -11.41 14.08
C LYS A 17 8.96 -10.45 13.31
N ASP A 18 8.43 -9.78 12.29
CA ASP A 18 9.19 -8.85 11.44
C ASP A 18 9.59 -7.59 12.23
N PHE A 19 8.72 -7.12 13.13
CA PHE A 19 9.00 -6.01 14.04
C PHE A 19 10.16 -6.33 15.00
N GLU A 20 10.12 -7.46 15.70
CA GLU A 20 11.19 -7.89 16.61
C GLU A 20 12.51 -8.13 15.89
N ASN A 21 12.46 -8.72 14.69
CA ASN A 21 13.65 -8.89 13.86
C ASN A 21 14.26 -7.53 13.50
N SER A 22 13.45 -6.54 13.15
CA SER A 22 13.93 -5.20 12.80
C SER A 22 14.71 -4.52 13.94
N LYS A 23 14.35 -4.80 15.21
CA LYS A 23 15.05 -4.27 16.40
C LYS A 23 16.44 -4.87 16.54
N LYS A 24 16.57 -6.20 16.37
CA LYS A 24 17.86 -6.90 16.45
C LYS A 24 18.86 -6.37 15.43
N PHE A 25 18.40 -6.14 14.19
CA PHE A 25 19.26 -5.63 13.12
C PHE A 25 19.60 -4.14 13.25
N SER A 26 19.01 -3.42 14.19
CA SER A 26 19.42 -2.05 14.51
C SER A 26 20.65 -2.01 15.44
N GLN A 27 21.04 -3.17 16.00
CA GLN A 27 22.15 -3.33 16.94
C GLN A 27 23.35 -4.10 16.37
N CYS A 28 23.21 -4.74 15.21
CA CYS A 28 24.31 -5.43 14.53
C CYS A 28 25.03 -4.51 13.54
N SER A 29 26.37 -4.50 13.63
CA SER A 29 27.31 -3.79 12.77
C SER A 29 27.22 -4.24 11.30
N GLU A 30 27.68 -3.35 10.40
CA GLU A 30 27.74 -3.51 8.94
C GLU A 30 28.27 -4.90 8.52
N GLU A 31 27.37 -5.80 8.10
CA GLU A 31 27.76 -7.01 7.35
C GLU A 31 28.18 -6.61 5.93
N GLU A 32 29.24 -7.24 5.41
CA GLU A 32 29.72 -7.01 4.05
C GLU A 32 28.64 -7.45 3.04
N ILE A 33 28.03 -6.47 2.35
CA ILE A 33 27.08 -6.74 1.28
C ILE A 33 27.89 -7.19 0.06
N PRO A 34 27.66 -8.41 -0.47
CA PRO A 34 28.41 -8.90 -1.62
C PRO A 34 28.15 -7.98 -2.82
N ASN A 35 29.20 -7.29 -3.27
CA ASN A 35 29.13 -6.38 -4.40
C ASN A 35 29.00 -7.21 -5.69
N LYS A 36 27.79 -7.24 -6.27
CA LYS A 36 27.51 -7.96 -7.51
C LYS A 36 27.50 -7.03 -8.73
N SER A 37 27.79 -7.64 -9.89
CA SER A 37 28.09 -7.08 -11.21
C SER A 37 27.32 -5.79 -11.61
N PRO A 38 27.96 -4.80 -12.26
CA PRO A 38 27.38 -3.51 -12.61
C PRO A 38 26.45 -3.51 -13.85
N ASN A 39 25.92 -4.66 -14.26
CA ASN A 39 25.19 -4.78 -15.53
C ASN A 39 23.83 -5.47 -15.35
N SER A 40 23.08 -5.05 -14.32
CA SER A 40 21.73 -5.56 -14.04
C SER A 40 20.67 -4.84 -14.89
N ARG A 41 19.57 -5.55 -15.20
CA ARG A 41 18.43 -4.97 -15.93
C ARG A 41 17.82 -3.80 -15.14
N PRO A 42 17.35 -2.72 -15.80
CA PRO A 42 16.67 -1.64 -15.10
C PRO A 42 15.46 -2.15 -14.31
N LEU A 43 15.26 -1.65 -13.10
CA LEU A 43 14.12 -2.03 -12.26
C LEU A 43 13.00 -1.00 -12.35
N ILE A 44 11.81 -1.45 -12.76
CA ILE A 44 10.59 -0.67 -12.79
C ILE A 44 9.75 -1.08 -11.57
N ALA A 45 9.56 -0.18 -10.60
CA ALA A 45 8.75 -0.49 -9.41
C ALA A 45 7.46 0.33 -9.40
N ASP A 46 6.31 -0.34 -9.37
CA ASP A 46 5.00 0.29 -9.24
C ASP A 46 4.34 -0.07 -7.92
N PHE A 47 3.70 0.91 -7.28
CA PHE A 47 2.83 0.66 -6.14
C PHE A 47 1.37 0.56 -6.59
N THR A 48 0.72 -0.58 -6.36
CA THR A 48 -0.68 -0.74 -6.74
C THR A 48 -1.40 -1.67 -5.77
N GLU A 49 -2.58 -1.26 -5.32
CA GLU A 49 -3.38 -2.07 -4.41
C GLU A 49 -3.95 -3.34 -5.09
N TYR A 50 -4.12 -3.31 -6.42
CA TYR A 50 -4.69 -4.41 -7.23
C TYR A 50 -5.94 -5.01 -6.58
N SER A 51 -6.92 -4.16 -6.26
CA SER A 51 -8.15 -4.51 -5.55
C SER A 51 -9.44 -4.26 -6.38
N PRO A 52 -9.67 -5.00 -7.48
CA PRO A 52 -8.76 -5.96 -8.15
C PRO A 52 -7.87 -5.27 -9.22
N LEU A 53 -6.99 -6.03 -9.88
CA LEU A 53 -6.20 -5.54 -11.01
C LEU A 53 -7.10 -5.31 -12.24
N HIS A 54 -7.46 -4.06 -12.53
CA HIS A 54 -8.29 -3.72 -13.70
C HIS A 54 -7.47 -3.20 -14.90
N ASN A 55 -8.12 -2.98 -16.05
CA ASN A 55 -7.49 -2.55 -17.30
C ASN A 55 -6.69 -1.24 -17.19
N GLY A 56 -7.05 -0.33 -16.30
CA GLY A 56 -6.24 0.87 -16.02
C GLY A 56 -4.86 0.56 -15.41
N HIS A 57 -4.77 -0.47 -14.55
CA HIS A 57 -3.50 -0.93 -14.00
C HIS A 57 -2.67 -1.64 -15.07
N PHE A 58 -3.32 -2.53 -15.82
CA PHE A 58 -2.69 -3.24 -16.92
C PHE A 58 -2.12 -2.27 -17.96
N HIS A 59 -2.86 -1.21 -18.31
CA HIS A 59 -2.39 -0.16 -19.22
C HIS A 59 -1.13 0.55 -18.69
N CYS A 60 -1.10 0.91 -17.39
CA CYS A 60 0.06 1.53 -16.76
C CYS A 60 1.30 0.61 -16.83
N MET A 61 1.15 -0.65 -16.44
CA MET A 61 2.21 -1.65 -16.50
C MET A 61 2.70 -1.88 -17.93
N LYS A 62 1.78 -2.08 -18.87
CA LYS A 62 2.10 -2.28 -20.29
C LYS A 62 2.88 -1.10 -20.86
N THR A 63 2.42 0.12 -20.62
CA THR A 63 3.09 1.35 -21.08
C THR A 63 4.50 1.48 -20.50
N ALA A 64 4.69 1.12 -19.22
CA ALA A 64 5.99 1.15 -18.58
C ALA A 64 6.96 0.14 -19.20
N LYS A 65 6.50 -1.10 -19.44
CA LYS A 65 7.30 -2.15 -20.10
C LYS A 65 7.58 -1.83 -21.57
N GLU A 66 6.68 -1.14 -22.27
CA GLU A 66 6.94 -0.65 -23.64
C GLU A 66 8.02 0.44 -23.66
N LYS A 67 8.04 1.34 -22.67
CA LYS A 67 9.06 2.39 -22.56
C LYS A 67 10.42 1.85 -22.14
N ILE A 68 10.44 0.81 -21.31
CA ILE A 68 11.66 0.17 -20.81
C ILE A 68 11.58 -1.35 -21.10
N PRO A 69 11.77 -1.79 -22.36
CA PRO A 69 11.57 -3.19 -22.78
C PRO A 69 12.42 -4.21 -22.01
N ASP A 70 13.65 -3.83 -21.68
CA ASP A 70 14.58 -4.69 -20.94
C ASP A 70 14.39 -4.60 -19.41
N GLY A 71 13.40 -3.84 -18.94
CA GLY A 71 13.17 -3.63 -17.51
C GLY A 71 12.58 -4.84 -16.80
N LEU A 72 12.95 -5.03 -15.53
CA LEU A 72 12.29 -5.93 -14.59
C LEU A 72 11.12 -5.20 -13.94
N PHE A 73 9.88 -5.65 -14.19
CA PHE A 73 8.70 -5.03 -13.59
C PHE A 73 8.38 -5.65 -12.23
N VAL A 74 8.49 -4.84 -11.18
CA VAL A 74 8.21 -5.21 -9.79
C VAL A 74 6.95 -4.52 -9.31
N ALA A 75 5.92 -5.31 -9.00
CA ALA A 75 4.71 -4.79 -8.35
C ALA A 75 4.87 -4.81 -6.83
N VAL A 76 4.73 -3.65 -6.19
CA VAL A 76 4.62 -3.52 -4.73
C VAL A 76 3.15 -3.56 -4.36
N VAL A 77 2.71 -4.73 -3.87
CA VAL A 77 1.32 -5.01 -3.52
C VAL A 77 1.18 -4.94 -2.00
N PRO A 78 0.28 -4.11 -1.45
CA PRO A 78 0.17 -3.93 0.00
C PRO A 78 -0.04 -5.24 0.77
N GLY A 79 0.59 -5.31 1.95
CA GLY A 79 0.75 -6.52 2.74
C GLY A 79 -0.25 -6.72 3.88
N LEU A 80 0.31 -7.04 5.05
CA LEU A 80 -0.36 -7.58 6.23
C LEU A 80 -1.66 -6.88 6.63
N PHE A 81 -2.53 -7.68 7.26
CA PHE A 81 -3.88 -7.37 7.73
C PHE A 81 -4.90 -7.16 6.62
N GLU A 82 -4.49 -7.17 5.35
CA GLU A 82 -5.35 -7.03 4.18
C GLU A 82 -6.26 -5.79 4.26
N ARG A 83 -5.71 -4.64 4.69
CA ARG A 83 -6.42 -3.35 4.74
C ARG A 83 -5.76 -2.33 3.79
N SER A 84 -6.58 -1.70 2.95
CA SER A 84 -6.24 -0.65 1.97
C SER A 84 -5.70 0.63 2.60
N GLY A 85 -5.15 1.53 1.77
CA GLY A 85 -4.83 2.90 2.21
C GLY A 85 -6.06 3.67 2.72
N ARG A 86 -7.27 3.19 2.42
CA ARG A 86 -8.56 3.68 2.91
C ARG A 86 -9.03 2.99 4.21
N GLY A 87 -8.25 2.06 4.76
CA GLY A 87 -8.63 1.26 5.92
C GLY A 87 -9.71 0.20 5.65
N LEU A 88 -10.12 0.01 4.39
CA LEU A 88 -11.09 -1.01 3.99
C LEU A 88 -10.39 -2.32 3.63
N PRO A 89 -11.02 -3.48 3.85
CA PRO A 89 -10.48 -4.76 3.39
C PRO A 89 -10.24 -4.78 1.87
N TYR A 90 -9.21 -5.50 1.41
CA TYR A 90 -9.04 -5.75 -0.03
C TYR A 90 -10.08 -6.75 -0.54
N ILE A 91 -10.38 -6.74 -1.84
CA ILE A 91 -11.31 -7.72 -2.44
C ILE A 91 -10.74 -9.14 -2.44
N LEU A 92 -9.42 -9.29 -2.47
CA LEU A 92 -8.68 -10.54 -2.57
C LEU A 92 -7.49 -10.51 -1.62
N HIS A 93 -7.13 -11.68 -1.10
CA HIS A 93 -5.89 -11.88 -0.34
C HIS A 93 -4.66 -11.50 -1.17
N ARG A 94 -3.59 -10.97 -0.53
CA ARG A 94 -2.40 -10.47 -1.23
C ARG A 94 -1.70 -11.50 -2.11
N LYS A 95 -1.70 -12.78 -1.72
CA LYS A 95 -1.11 -13.85 -2.55
C LYS A 95 -1.89 -14.05 -3.86
N THR A 96 -3.22 -13.95 -3.82
CA THR A 96 -4.05 -13.99 -5.04
C THR A 96 -3.85 -12.73 -5.88
N ARG A 97 -3.75 -11.55 -5.25
CA ARG A 97 -3.42 -10.30 -5.97
C ARG A 97 -2.05 -10.38 -6.65
N ALA A 98 -1.09 -11.04 -6.01
CA ALA A 98 0.25 -11.30 -6.58
C ALA A 98 0.20 -12.31 -7.74
N GLU A 99 -0.57 -13.38 -7.62
CA GLU A 99 -0.82 -14.32 -8.73
C GLU A 99 -1.40 -13.59 -9.96
N ILE A 100 -2.42 -12.76 -9.75
CA ILE A 100 -3.01 -11.96 -10.83
C ILE A 100 -1.98 -11.03 -11.47
N ALA A 101 -1.14 -10.37 -10.66
CA ALA A 101 -0.11 -9.48 -11.18
C ALA A 101 0.90 -10.22 -12.07
N ILE A 102 1.39 -11.40 -11.65
CA ILE A 102 2.28 -12.24 -12.48
C ILE A 102 1.56 -12.71 -13.75
N ALA A 103 0.33 -13.21 -13.64
CA ALA A 103 -0.44 -13.71 -14.78
C ALA A 103 -0.70 -12.63 -15.84
N VAL A 104 -0.82 -11.37 -15.43
CA VAL A 104 -1.08 -10.24 -16.32
C VAL A 104 0.21 -9.62 -16.88
N GLY A 105 1.36 -9.77 -16.23
CA GLY A 105 2.65 -9.40 -16.82
C GLY A 105 3.73 -8.84 -15.89
N SER A 106 3.51 -8.79 -14.57
CA SER A 106 4.59 -8.48 -13.62
C SER A 106 5.66 -9.57 -13.65
N ASP A 107 6.91 -9.19 -13.39
CA ASP A 107 8.03 -10.15 -13.31
C ASP A 107 8.24 -10.61 -11.86
N ILE A 108 8.10 -9.69 -10.90
CA ILE A 108 8.16 -9.93 -9.45
C ILE A 108 7.00 -9.22 -8.76
N VAL A 109 6.49 -9.80 -7.68
CA VAL A 109 5.58 -9.13 -6.76
C VAL A 109 6.16 -9.17 -5.36
N VAL A 110 6.28 -8.00 -4.73
CA VAL A 110 6.75 -7.87 -3.35
C VAL A 110 5.66 -7.33 -2.43
N GLU A 111 5.74 -7.69 -1.17
CA GLU A 111 4.84 -7.24 -0.11
C GLU A 111 5.14 -5.76 0.27
N GLY A 112 4.12 -4.92 0.17
CA GLY A 112 4.12 -3.54 0.62
C GLY A 112 3.76 -3.39 2.10
N PRO A 113 3.74 -2.15 2.64
CA PRO A 113 3.45 -1.92 4.05
C PRO A 113 2.00 -2.26 4.42
N PRO A 114 1.70 -2.49 5.71
CA PRO A 114 0.33 -2.68 6.20
C PRO A 114 -0.42 -1.34 6.21
N MET A 115 -0.99 -0.97 5.06
CA MET A 115 -1.48 0.40 4.82
C MET A 115 -2.65 0.81 5.72
N GLY A 116 -3.61 -0.08 5.99
CA GLY A 116 -4.84 0.29 6.69
C GLY A 116 -4.68 0.61 8.17
N ILE A 117 -3.51 0.30 8.75
CA ILE A 117 -3.12 0.70 10.11
C ILE A 117 -2.19 1.93 10.09
N MET A 118 -2.00 2.58 8.94
CA MET A 118 -1.11 3.72 8.73
C MET A 118 -1.85 4.91 8.13
N GLY A 119 -1.41 6.12 8.50
CA GLY A 119 -1.85 7.36 7.86
C GLY A 119 -1.27 7.46 6.46
N SER A 120 -1.87 8.28 5.59
CA SER A 120 -1.43 8.38 4.19
C SER A 120 0.01 8.83 4.01
N GLY A 121 0.46 9.79 4.83
CA GLY A 121 1.87 10.17 4.86
C GLY A 121 2.80 9.06 5.36
N GLN A 122 2.32 8.20 6.27
CA GLN A 122 3.12 7.10 6.84
C GLN A 122 3.31 5.98 5.81
N TYR A 123 2.23 5.46 5.21
CA TYR A 123 2.41 4.42 4.18
C TYR A 123 3.10 4.96 2.93
N SER A 124 2.91 6.24 2.58
CA SER A 124 3.60 6.84 1.44
C SER A 124 5.11 6.89 1.68
N LEU A 125 5.54 7.18 2.91
CA LEU A 125 6.95 7.15 3.29
C LEU A 125 7.51 5.72 3.18
N CYS A 126 6.79 4.72 3.71
CA CYS A 126 7.18 3.32 3.60
C CYS A 126 7.31 2.88 2.14
N LEU A 127 6.34 3.19 1.27
CA LEU A 127 6.42 2.85 -0.16
C LEU A 127 7.63 3.48 -0.85
N THR A 128 7.95 4.73 -0.55
CA THR A 128 9.16 5.36 -1.10
C THR A 128 10.45 4.76 -0.56
N LYS A 129 10.47 4.33 0.70
CA LYS A 129 11.58 3.54 1.25
C LYS A 129 11.69 2.18 0.58
N MET A 130 10.58 1.54 0.22
CA MET A 130 10.59 0.32 -0.59
C MET A 130 11.21 0.59 -1.97
N PHE A 131 10.84 1.67 -2.66
CA PHE A 131 11.47 2.00 -3.96
C PHE A 131 12.99 2.23 -3.84
N GLN A 132 13.43 2.92 -2.78
CA GLN A 132 14.85 3.07 -2.48
C GLN A 132 15.52 1.73 -2.18
N ALA A 133 14.87 0.90 -1.36
CA ALA A 133 15.34 -0.43 -1.00
C ALA A 133 15.47 -1.36 -2.21
N LEU A 134 14.56 -1.29 -3.17
CA LEU A 134 14.61 -2.07 -4.40
C LEU A 134 15.62 -1.55 -5.43
N ASN A 135 16.36 -0.47 -5.14
CA ASN A 135 17.25 0.19 -6.11
C ASN A 135 16.50 0.57 -7.41
N THR A 136 15.32 1.18 -7.25
CA THR A 136 14.39 1.42 -8.36
C THR A 136 14.96 2.41 -9.39
N ASP A 137 14.90 2.04 -10.66
CA ASP A 137 15.30 2.90 -11.77
C ASP A 137 14.12 3.73 -12.28
N PHE A 138 12.94 3.12 -12.39
CA PHE A 138 11.75 3.77 -12.92
C PHE A 138 10.50 3.53 -12.06
N ILE A 139 9.67 4.57 -11.92
CA ILE A 139 8.42 4.55 -11.15
C ILE A 139 7.26 4.92 -12.08
N PRO A 140 6.54 3.95 -12.66
CA PRO A 140 5.41 4.25 -13.51
C PRO A 140 4.21 4.66 -12.66
N ARG A 141 3.46 5.68 -13.13
CA ARG A 141 2.29 6.12 -12.41
C ARG A 141 1.18 6.65 -13.29
N GLY A 142 0.01 6.03 -13.12
CA GLY A 142 -1.25 6.48 -13.69
C GLY A 142 -1.68 7.83 -13.10
N TYR A 143 -2.04 8.79 -13.94
CA TYR A 143 -2.65 10.06 -13.52
C TYR A 143 -3.86 10.43 -14.38
N ARG A 144 -4.75 11.28 -13.85
CA ARG A 144 -5.85 11.88 -14.63
C ARG A 144 -5.39 13.25 -15.13
N PRO A 145 -5.26 13.46 -16.45
CA PRO A 145 -4.88 14.76 -17.00
C PRO A 145 -5.89 15.85 -16.65
N PHE A 146 -5.40 17.05 -16.35
CA PHE A 146 -6.20 18.26 -16.21
C PHE A 146 -5.29 19.48 -16.44
N ASP A 147 -5.88 20.62 -16.78
CA ASP A 147 -5.15 21.83 -17.09
C ASP A 147 -4.22 22.28 -15.94
N GLY A 148 -2.91 22.28 -16.20
CA GLY A 148 -1.89 22.74 -15.26
C GLY A 148 -1.25 21.63 -14.44
N TYR A 149 -1.66 20.37 -14.62
CA TYR A 149 -0.98 19.24 -14.00
C TYR A 149 0.41 18.99 -14.60
N GLU A 150 0.61 19.38 -15.87
CA GLU A 150 1.88 19.25 -16.60
C GLU A 150 3.02 19.93 -15.84
N LYS A 151 2.78 21.14 -15.32
CA LYS A 151 3.77 21.88 -14.53
C LYS A 151 4.16 21.13 -13.24
N ILE A 152 3.22 20.42 -12.62
CA ILE A 152 3.51 19.57 -11.45
C ILE A 152 4.39 18.40 -11.87
N LEU A 153 4.03 17.71 -12.96
CA LEU A 153 4.80 16.58 -13.49
C LEU A 153 6.23 16.99 -13.88
N GLU A 154 6.39 18.12 -14.56
CA GLU A 154 7.70 18.69 -14.93
C GLU A 154 8.59 18.92 -13.72
N ARG A 155 8.07 19.54 -12.64
CA ARG A 155 8.83 19.74 -11.40
C ARG A 155 9.26 18.40 -10.80
N ILE A 156 8.37 17.40 -10.79
CA ILE A 156 8.69 16.08 -10.25
C ILE A 156 9.75 15.38 -11.12
N SER A 157 9.71 15.50 -12.45
CA SER A 157 10.74 14.98 -13.35
C SER A 157 12.12 15.59 -13.07
N LEU A 158 12.20 16.84 -12.64
CA LEU A 158 13.45 17.48 -12.21
C LEU A 158 13.98 16.96 -10.86
N GLY A 159 13.29 16.02 -10.21
CA GLY A 159 13.65 15.54 -8.88
C GLY A 159 13.18 16.46 -7.75
N HIS A 160 12.28 17.41 -8.03
CA HIS A 160 11.78 18.32 -7.00
C HIS A 160 10.70 17.66 -6.16
N GLY A 161 10.73 17.91 -4.85
CA GLY A 161 9.62 17.55 -3.97
C GLY A 161 8.43 18.48 -4.18
N VAL A 162 7.22 17.95 -4.31
CA VAL A 162 6.01 18.78 -4.41
C VAL A 162 5.10 18.51 -3.22
N ALA A 163 4.60 19.56 -2.56
CA ALA A 163 3.77 19.45 -1.38
C ALA A 163 2.38 20.08 -1.59
N PRO A 164 1.30 19.37 -1.22
CA PRO A 164 -0.01 19.98 -1.16
C PRO A 164 -0.12 20.85 0.10
N LYS A 165 -0.64 22.06 -0.07
CA LYS A 165 -1.04 22.98 1.00
C LYS A 165 -2.52 23.33 0.81
N PRO A 166 -3.19 23.94 1.80
CA PRO A 166 -4.57 24.37 1.64
C PRO A 166 -4.75 25.21 0.36
N TYR A 167 -5.54 24.68 -0.58
CA TYR A 167 -5.88 25.29 -1.87
C TYR A 167 -4.72 25.62 -2.82
N LYS A 168 -3.54 25.00 -2.63
CA LYS A 168 -2.41 25.21 -3.55
C LYS A 168 -1.41 24.07 -3.50
N ILE A 169 -0.66 23.91 -4.59
CA ILE A 169 0.45 22.97 -4.72
C ILE A 169 1.75 23.76 -4.84
N VAL A 170 2.75 23.39 -4.05
CA VAL A 170 3.99 24.13 -3.89
C VAL A 170 5.19 23.25 -4.20
N ASP A 171 6.10 23.77 -5.01
CA ASP A 171 7.43 23.19 -5.21
C ASP A 171 8.27 23.42 -3.93
N MET A 172 8.77 22.35 -3.34
CA MET A 172 9.52 22.40 -2.08
C MET A 172 10.92 22.97 -2.24
N ASP A 173 11.50 22.90 -3.45
CA ASP A 173 12.85 23.37 -3.74
C ASP A 173 12.84 24.87 -4.08
N THR A 174 11.96 25.29 -4.99
CA THR A 174 11.87 26.71 -5.41
C THR A 174 10.95 27.57 -4.53
N LYS A 175 10.10 26.93 -3.72
CA LYS A 175 8.99 27.57 -2.95
C LYS A 175 7.90 28.19 -3.82
N GLU A 176 7.95 27.99 -5.13
CA GLU A 176 6.95 28.49 -6.08
C GLU A 176 5.59 27.80 -5.87
N VAL A 177 4.51 28.56 -5.99
CA VAL A 177 3.17 27.99 -6.14
C VAL A 177 3.00 27.58 -7.60
N ILE A 178 2.94 26.27 -7.84
CA ILE A 178 2.89 25.71 -9.20
C ILE A 178 1.47 25.39 -9.66
N TYR A 179 0.51 25.33 -8.73
CA TYR A 179 -0.92 25.20 -9.05
C TYR A 179 -1.77 25.79 -7.92
N ASN A 180 -2.87 26.47 -8.27
CA ASN A 180 -3.86 26.99 -7.34
C ASN A 180 -5.11 26.12 -7.42
N GLY A 181 -5.47 25.47 -6.32
CA GLY A 181 -6.63 24.58 -6.24
C GLY A 181 -6.35 23.30 -5.47
N LYS A 182 -7.32 22.39 -5.51
CA LYS A 182 -7.20 21.01 -5.02
C LYS A 182 -6.94 20.08 -6.20
N LEU A 183 -6.26 18.97 -5.93
CA LEU A 183 -6.12 17.89 -6.91
C LEU A 183 -7.28 16.92 -6.74
N GLU A 184 -7.52 16.08 -7.74
CA GLU A 184 -8.34 14.89 -7.56
C GLU A 184 -7.62 13.85 -6.68
N GLU A 185 -8.37 13.00 -5.97
CA GLU A 185 -7.82 11.98 -5.04
C GLU A 185 -6.72 11.14 -5.71
N ASP A 186 -6.95 10.71 -6.95
CA ASP A 186 -6.03 9.88 -7.73
C ASP A 186 -4.68 10.58 -8.02
N ASN A 187 -4.68 11.90 -8.19
CA ASN A 187 -3.48 12.68 -8.53
C ASN A 187 -2.64 13.04 -7.29
N TYR A 188 -3.20 12.95 -6.08
CA TYR A 188 -2.44 13.19 -4.85
C TYR A 188 -1.35 12.15 -4.60
N VAL A 189 -1.45 10.93 -5.17
CA VAL A 189 -0.46 9.86 -4.95
C VAL A 189 0.91 10.26 -5.48
N ILE A 190 1.00 10.79 -6.70
CA ILE A 190 2.25 11.23 -7.33
C ILE A 190 2.90 12.34 -6.51
N VAL A 191 2.11 13.33 -6.09
CA VAL A 191 2.58 14.43 -5.25
C VAL A 191 3.09 13.90 -3.90
N SER A 192 2.34 13.00 -3.26
CA SER A 192 2.74 12.37 -1.99
C SER A 192 4.07 11.61 -2.10
N PHE A 193 4.28 10.90 -3.22
CA PHE A 193 5.55 10.22 -3.49
C PHE A 193 6.69 11.22 -3.70
N SER A 194 6.54 12.25 -4.53
CA SER A 194 7.60 13.24 -4.74
C SER A 194 8.07 13.88 -3.43
N LYS A 195 7.13 14.24 -2.54
CA LYS A 195 7.41 14.76 -1.20
C LYS A 195 8.18 13.76 -0.35
N SER A 196 7.76 12.50 -0.35
CA SER A 196 8.34 11.45 0.49
C SER A 196 9.72 11.02 -0.02
N LEU A 197 9.91 10.88 -1.34
CA LEU A 197 11.19 10.59 -1.99
C LEU A 197 12.21 11.69 -1.67
N LYS A 198 11.80 12.96 -1.77
CA LYS A 198 12.63 14.11 -1.36
C LYS A 198 13.02 14.04 0.12
N LYS A 199 12.07 13.69 0.99
CA LYS A 199 12.29 13.58 2.45
C LYS A 199 13.32 12.50 2.80
N ILE A 200 13.34 11.38 2.07
CA ILE A 200 14.30 10.28 2.30
C ILE A 200 15.62 10.46 1.53
N GLY A 201 15.76 11.56 0.76
CA GLY A 201 16.97 11.83 -0.01
C GLY A 201 17.20 10.85 -1.17
N PHE A 202 16.16 10.18 -1.66
CA PHE A 202 16.27 9.34 -2.85
C PHE A 202 16.28 10.22 -4.09
N ASP A 203 17.27 10.05 -4.98
CA ASP A 203 17.28 10.76 -6.25
C ASP A 203 16.24 10.14 -7.20
N PHE A 204 15.22 10.91 -7.53
CA PHE A 204 14.14 10.51 -8.45
C PHE A 204 14.07 11.36 -9.71
N LYS A 205 15.12 12.13 -10.01
CA LYS A 205 15.20 12.86 -11.27
C LYS A 205 15.08 11.89 -12.45
N ASP A 206 14.18 12.21 -13.38
CA ASP A 206 13.89 11.44 -14.59
C ASP A 206 13.46 9.97 -14.36
N LYS A 207 13.13 9.57 -13.11
CA LYS A 207 12.70 8.20 -12.78
C LYS A 207 11.20 7.97 -13.00
N PHE A 208 10.37 8.99 -12.93
CA PHE A 208 8.92 8.81 -13.08
C PHE A 208 8.51 8.57 -14.54
N ILE A 209 7.71 7.53 -14.77
CA ILE A 209 7.03 7.30 -16.05
C ILE A 209 5.56 7.66 -15.87
N PHE A 210 5.18 8.89 -16.22
CA PHE A 210 3.78 9.32 -16.14
C PHE A 210 2.95 8.71 -17.26
N VAL A 211 1.83 8.07 -16.89
CA VAL A 211 0.92 7.40 -17.82
C VAL A 211 -0.49 7.99 -17.65
N PRO A 212 -1.06 8.65 -18.68
CA PRO A 212 -2.46 9.07 -18.64
C PRO A 212 -3.38 7.85 -18.42
N ARG A 213 -4.32 7.95 -17.48
CA ARG A 213 -5.27 6.86 -17.23
C ARG A 213 -6.29 6.76 -18.34
N ILE A 214 -6.63 5.52 -18.70
CA ILE A 214 -7.78 5.23 -19.55
C ILE A 214 -9.09 5.48 -18.80
N GLU A 215 -10.11 5.92 -19.53
CA GLU A 215 -11.45 6.16 -19.02
C GLU A 215 -12.25 4.84 -18.89
N GLY A 216 -13.41 4.91 -18.24
CA GLY A 216 -14.37 3.79 -18.16
C GLY A 216 -13.99 2.65 -17.21
N VAL A 217 -12.91 2.79 -16.42
CA VAL A 217 -12.47 1.75 -15.46
C VAL A 217 -12.51 2.27 -14.03
N SER A 218 -13.27 1.58 -13.17
CA SER A 218 -13.38 1.93 -11.74
C SER A 218 -13.31 0.69 -10.84
N GLY A 219 -12.29 0.63 -10.00
CA GLY A 219 -12.16 -0.43 -9.00
C GLY A 219 -13.32 -0.49 -8.01
N THR A 220 -13.94 0.66 -7.69
CA THR A 220 -15.12 0.70 -6.81
C THR A 220 -16.35 0.07 -7.47
N LEU A 221 -16.57 0.33 -8.76
CA LEU A 221 -17.68 -0.30 -9.50
C LEU A 221 -17.46 -1.81 -9.62
N ILE A 222 -16.24 -2.25 -9.90
CA ILE A 222 -15.90 -3.67 -9.95
C ILE A 222 -16.18 -4.35 -8.61
N ARG A 223 -15.71 -3.77 -7.50
CA ARG A 223 -15.95 -4.31 -6.15
C ARG A 223 -17.44 -4.43 -5.85
N LYS A 224 -18.22 -3.36 -6.11
CA LYS A 224 -19.67 -3.38 -5.96
C LYS A 224 -20.33 -4.49 -6.79
N ALA A 225 -19.95 -4.63 -8.06
CA ALA A 225 -20.47 -5.67 -8.93
C ALA A 225 -20.15 -7.09 -8.42
N CYS A 226 -18.98 -7.30 -7.81
CA CYS A 226 -18.65 -8.57 -7.16
C CYS A 226 -19.56 -8.87 -5.98
N SER A 227 -19.81 -7.89 -5.09
CA SER A 227 -20.70 -8.10 -3.92
C SER A 227 -22.16 -8.31 -4.33
N GLU A 228 -22.57 -7.75 -5.47
CA GLU A 228 -23.91 -7.94 -6.05
C GLU A 228 -24.01 -9.19 -6.96
N ASN A 229 -22.96 -10.02 -7.03
CA ASN A 229 -22.88 -11.19 -7.94
C ASN A 229 -23.18 -10.87 -9.41
N ASN A 230 -22.78 -9.68 -9.87
CA ASN A 230 -23.04 -9.17 -11.21
C ASN A 230 -21.74 -8.85 -11.97
N LEU A 231 -20.80 -9.81 -11.97
CA LEU A 231 -19.49 -9.66 -12.62
C LEU A 231 -19.58 -9.39 -14.12
N ASP A 232 -20.62 -9.91 -14.78
CA ASP A 232 -20.87 -9.71 -16.22
C ASP A 232 -20.90 -8.23 -16.61
N ALA A 233 -21.46 -7.37 -15.75
CA ALA A 233 -21.56 -5.93 -15.99
C ALA A 233 -20.19 -5.20 -16.04
N VAL A 234 -19.13 -5.81 -15.50
CA VAL A 234 -17.80 -5.18 -15.36
C VAL A 234 -16.68 -5.97 -16.06
N LYS A 235 -16.99 -7.04 -16.80
CA LYS A 235 -15.99 -7.87 -17.50
C LYS A 235 -15.06 -7.06 -18.42
N SER A 236 -15.61 -6.07 -19.11
CA SER A 236 -14.85 -5.18 -20.01
C SER A 236 -13.82 -4.30 -19.30
N MET A 237 -13.91 -4.16 -17.97
CA MET A 237 -12.98 -3.38 -17.16
C MET A 237 -11.78 -4.21 -16.67
N LEU A 238 -11.79 -5.53 -16.87
CA LEU A 238 -10.80 -6.47 -16.31
C LEU A 238 -9.99 -7.17 -17.40
N PRO A 239 -8.69 -7.43 -17.17
CA PRO A 239 -7.93 -8.38 -17.99
C PRO A 239 -8.52 -9.79 -17.85
N SER A 240 -8.39 -10.61 -18.90
CA SER A 240 -8.92 -11.99 -18.92
C SER A 240 -8.39 -12.85 -17.77
N GLU A 241 -7.10 -12.77 -17.47
CA GLU A 241 -6.49 -13.51 -16.36
C GLU A 241 -6.99 -13.03 -14.99
N THR A 242 -7.28 -11.73 -14.85
CA THR A 242 -7.87 -11.23 -13.61
C THR A 242 -9.28 -11.79 -13.43
N LEU A 243 -10.09 -11.77 -14.49
CA LEU A 243 -11.45 -12.31 -14.44
C LEU A 243 -11.44 -13.80 -14.08
N ARG A 244 -10.59 -14.59 -14.76
CA ARG A 244 -10.46 -16.04 -14.51
C ARG A 244 -10.11 -16.36 -13.05
N ILE A 245 -9.12 -15.66 -12.48
CA ILE A 245 -8.69 -15.89 -11.10
C ILE A 245 -9.73 -15.38 -10.11
N LEU A 246 -10.35 -14.23 -10.38
CA LEU A 246 -11.40 -13.68 -9.52
C LEU A 246 -12.63 -14.60 -9.48
N GLU A 247 -13.08 -15.12 -10.62
CA GLU A 247 -14.17 -16.11 -10.69
C GLU A 247 -13.81 -17.39 -9.94
N ARG A 248 -12.57 -17.88 -10.04
CA ARG A 248 -12.07 -19.01 -9.24
C ARG A 248 -12.22 -18.74 -7.74
N GLU A 249 -11.70 -17.61 -7.25
CA GLU A 249 -11.74 -17.30 -5.81
C GLU A 249 -13.16 -17.08 -5.30
N ILE A 250 -14.07 -16.54 -6.11
CA ILE A 250 -15.49 -16.43 -5.77
C ILE A 250 -16.13 -17.81 -5.65
N ASN A 251 -15.87 -18.70 -6.62
CA ASN A 251 -16.41 -20.07 -6.61
C ASN A 251 -15.87 -20.91 -5.45
N GLU A 252 -14.72 -20.53 -4.89
CA GLU A 252 -14.09 -21.21 -3.75
C GLU A 252 -14.32 -20.48 -2.41
N ASP A 253 -15.30 -19.55 -2.35
CA ASP A 253 -15.69 -18.79 -1.15
C ASP A 253 -14.54 -17.99 -0.49
N ARG A 254 -13.52 -17.60 -1.29
CA ARG A 254 -12.39 -16.78 -0.87
C ARG A 254 -12.45 -15.34 -1.38
N ALA A 255 -13.52 -14.98 -2.07
CA ALA A 255 -13.80 -13.64 -2.56
C ALA A 255 -15.32 -13.43 -2.75
N PRO A 256 -15.82 -12.18 -2.73
CA PRO A 256 -15.10 -10.95 -2.40
C PRO A 256 -14.87 -10.78 -0.89
N LEU A 257 -13.69 -10.28 -0.51
CA LEU A 257 -13.34 -10.03 0.91
C LEU A 257 -13.54 -8.58 1.36
N HIS A 258 -13.83 -7.65 0.44
CA HIS A 258 -13.75 -6.20 0.70
C HIS A 258 -14.82 -5.65 1.65
N ASP A 259 -15.87 -6.43 1.92
CA ASP A 259 -16.95 -6.09 2.86
C ASP A 259 -16.81 -6.85 4.19
N LEU A 260 -15.73 -7.63 4.39
CA LEU A 260 -15.59 -8.53 5.53
C LEU A 260 -14.56 -8.02 6.55
N ARG A 261 -14.97 -8.01 7.82
CA ARG A 261 -14.10 -7.79 8.99
C ARG A 261 -14.29 -8.90 10.00
N VAL A 262 -13.32 -9.08 10.89
CA VAL A 262 -13.50 -9.87 12.11
C VAL A 262 -14.18 -8.96 13.14
N GLU A 263 -15.50 -8.77 13.01
CA GLU A 263 -16.27 -7.86 13.87
C GLU A 263 -16.12 -8.17 15.35
N GLU A 264 -16.04 -9.45 15.70
CA GLU A 264 -15.79 -9.92 17.06
C GLU A 264 -14.54 -9.27 17.68
N TYR A 265 -13.43 -9.15 16.93
CA TYR A 265 -12.21 -8.54 17.45
C TYR A 265 -12.37 -7.04 17.68
N ILE A 266 -13.13 -6.36 16.82
CA ILE A 266 -13.41 -4.92 16.92
C ILE A 266 -14.29 -4.65 18.14
N ILE A 267 -15.37 -5.42 18.29
CA ILE A 267 -16.30 -5.33 19.41
C ILE A 267 -15.60 -5.66 20.73
N ASP A 268 -14.81 -6.74 20.76
CA ASP A 268 -14.01 -7.11 21.93
C ASP A 268 -13.03 -5.99 22.31
N SER A 269 -12.34 -5.39 21.33
CA SER A 269 -11.43 -4.26 21.58
C SER A 269 -12.17 -3.05 22.13
N ALA A 270 -13.30 -2.69 21.53
CA ALA A 270 -14.08 -1.52 21.95
C ALA A 270 -14.69 -1.70 23.35
N ASN A 271 -15.14 -2.91 23.70
CA ASN A 271 -15.76 -3.18 24.99
C ASN A 271 -14.74 -3.44 26.12
N ASN A 272 -13.62 -4.09 25.84
CA ASN A 272 -12.78 -4.68 26.90
C ASN A 272 -11.41 -4.02 27.09
N LEU A 273 -10.90 -3.23 26.15
CA LEU A 273 -9.63 -2.51 26.37
C LEU A 273 -9.79 -1.39 27.39
N SER A 274 -8.83 -1.23 28.30
CA SER A 274 -8.83 -0.09 29.25
C SER A 274 -8.70 1.25 28.51
N PHE A 275 -9.06 2.36 29.16
CA PHE A 275 -8.83 3.71 28.61
C PHE A 275 -7.34 3.91 28.25
N GLU A 276 -6.44 3.44 29.11
CA GLU A 276 -4.99 3.52 28.89
C GLU A 276 -4.53 2.68 27.70
N ASP A 277 -5.12 1.51 27.48
CA ASP A 277 -4.76 0.67 26.33
C ASP A 277 -5.33 1.20 25.03
N LEU A 278 -6.56 1.75 25.05
CA LEU A 278 -7.12 2.47 23.90
C LEU A 278 -6.24 3.65 23.51
N LEU A 279 -5.75 4.43 24.48
CA LEU A 279 -4.84 5.56 24.22
C LEU A 279 -3.51 5.16 23.55
N LYS A 280 -3.03 3.93 23.77
CA LYS A 280 -1.79 3.43 23.14
C LYS A 280 -1.98 3.06 21.67
N LEU A 281 -3.21 2.74 21.25
CA LEU A 281 -3.53 2.33 19.89
C LEU A 281 -3.25 3.45 18.87
N ASN A 282 -2.81 3.08 17.67
CA ASN A 282 -2.60 4.08 16.62
C ASN A 282 -3.92 4.80 16.25
N PHE A 283 -3.85 6.10 15.96
CA PHE A 283 -5.01 7.00 15.74
C PHE A 283 -5.91 7.29 16.94
N PHE A 284 -5.73 6.63 18.07
CA PHE A 284 -6.50 6.96 19.27
C PHE A 284 -5.93 8.20 19.96
N ASN A 285 -6.85 9.01 20.47
CA ASN A 285 -6.57 10.16 21.32
C ASN A 285 -7.57 10.16 22.48
N GLU A 286 -7.38 11.05 23.46
CA GLU A 286 -8.24 11.13 24.64
C GLU A 286 -9.72 11.24 24.29
N LYS A 287 -10.04 12.07 23.28
CA LYS A 287 -11.43 12.26 22.84
C LYS A 287 -12.05 10.96 22.34
N LEU A 288 -11.37 10.23 21.46
CA LEU A 288 -11.89 8.98 20.89
C LEU A 288 -11.96 7.87 21.94
N ALA A 289 -10.95 7.78 22.82
CA ALA A 289 -10.92 6.79 23.88
C ALA A 289 -12.06 7.04 24.89
N ASN A 290 -12.27 8.28 25.33
CA ASN A 290 -13.38 8.64 26.22
C ASN A 290 -14.74 8.32 25.60
N GLU A 291 -14.96 8.70 24.34
CA GLU A 291 -16.22 8.44 23.64
C GLU A 291 -16.60 6.95 23.61
N LEU A 292 -15.63 6.05 23.38
CA LEU A 292 -15.89 4.60 23.42
C LEU A 292 -16.12 4.10 24.85
N VAL A 293 -15.39 4.62 25.83
CA VAL A 293 -15.51 4.21 27.24
C VAL A 293 -16.84 4.65 27.85
N GLU A 294 -17.22 5.91 27.64
CA GLU A 294 -18.49 6.45 28.15
C GLU A 294 -19.68 5.69 27.56
N LYS A 295 -19.68 5.43 26.24
CA LYS A 295 -20.77 4.71 25.60
C LYS A 295 -20.91 3.26 26.05
N ARG A 296 -19.80 2.52 26.17
CA ARG A 296 -19.86 1.12 26.61
C ARG A 296 -20.25 0.98 28.09
N GLU A 297 -19.99 2.01 28.91
CA GLU A 297 -20.45 2.07 30.30
C GLU A 297 -21.97 2.24 30.41
N GLU A 298 -22.60 2.96 29.47
CA GLU A 298 -24.05 3.02 29.34
C GLU A 298 -24.65 1.71 28.80
N LYS A 299 -24.07 1.19 27.70
CA LYS A 299 -24.45 -0.08 27.07
C LYS A 299 -23.25 -0.64 26.28
N PRO A 300 -22.81 -1.89 26.54
CA PRO A 300 -21.81 -2.53 25.71
C PRO A 300 -22.19 -2.54 24.22
N PHE A 301 -21.20 -2.36 23.34
CA PHE A 301 -21.39 -2.44 21.90
C PHE A 301 -21.75 -3.87 21.48
N GLU A 302 -22.81 -4.02 20.68
CA GLU A 302 -23.30 -5.30 20.17
C GLU A 302 -23.11 -5.44 18.65
N SER A 303 -22.76 -4.34 17.97
CA SER A 303 -22.55 -4.36 16.52
C SER A 303 -21.46 -3.38 16.08
N LEU A 304 -20.92 -3.62 14.88
CA LEU A 304 -19.97 -2.72 14.25
C LEU A 304 -20.55 -1.32 14.03
N SER A 305 -21.85 -1.22 13.69
CA SER A 305 -22.53 0.06 13.41
C SER A 305 -22.52 0.99 14.63
N GLU A 306 -22.77 0.47 15.83
CA GLU A 306 -22.76 1.28 17.06
C GLU A 306 -21.37 1.86 17.34
N ILE A 307 -20.31 1.10 17.06
CA ILE A 307 -18.92 1.56 17.17
C ILE A 307 -18.64 2.61 16.10
N GLU A 308 -19.06 2.38 14.87
CA GLU A 308 -18.91 3.32 13.77
C GLU A 308 -19.56 4.67 14.03
N ASP A 309 -20.74 4.68 14.64
CA ASP A 309 -21.48 5.90 15.01
C ASP A 309 -20.84 6.64 16.19
N SER A 310 -19.97 5.96 16.92
CA SER A 310 -19.17 6.51 18.02
C SER A 310 -17.84 7.10 17.55
N ILE A 311 -17.43 6.83 16.31
CA ILE A 311 -16.22 7.44 15.75
C ILE A 311 -16.58 8.75 15.07
N PHE A 312 -16.12 9.87 15.64
CA PHE A 312 -16.30 11.19 15.06
C PHE A 312 -15.65 11.33 13.67
N TYR A 313 -16.14 12.29 12.88
CA TYR A 313 -15.51 12.65 11.61
C TYR A 313 -14.08 13.15 11.83
N GLY A 314 -13.12 12.43 11.25
CA GLY A 314 -11.71 12.84 11.24
C GLY A 314 -11.37 13.77 10.07
N PHE A 315 -10.09 14.14 9.97
CA PHE A 315 -9.56 14.95 8.85
C PHE A 315 -9.68 14.29 7.47
N SER A 316 -9.86 12.97 7.43
CA SER A 316 -10.04 12.19 6.21
C SER A 316 -11.36 11.44 6.28
N SER A 317 -12.05 11.33 5.15
CA SER A 317 -13.22 10.45 4.98
C SER A 317 -12.92 8.99 5.34
N HIS A 318 -11.65 8.58 5.31
CA HIS A 318 -11.19 7.23 5.59
C HIS A 318 -10.79 7.02 7.06
N PHE A 319 -10.88 8.05 7.91
CA PHE A 319 -10.46 7.97 9.30
C PHE A 319 -11.19 6.87 10.07
N LYS A 320 -12.53 6.79 9.93
CA LYS A 320 -13.36 5.76 10.56
C LYS A 320 -12.87 4.35 10.24
N ASN A 321 -12.67 4.04 8.96
CA ASN A 321 -12.19 2.72 8.51
C ASN A 321 -10.80 2.36 9.05
N ARG A 322 -9.92 3.35 9.24
CA ARG A 322 -8.60 3.13 9.86
C ARG A 322 -8.72 2.86 11.36
N VAL A 323 -9.58 3.57 12.08
CA VAL A 323 -9.87 3.30 13.50
C VAL A 323 -10.40 1.87 13.66
N LEU A 324 -11.35 1.44 12.82
CA LEU A 324 -11.84 0.06 12.83
C LEU A 324 -10.72 -0.95 12.59
N SER A 325 -9.82 -0.67 11.63
CA SER A 325 -8.66 -1.54 11.35
C SER A 325 -7.68 -1.60 12.54
N ILE A 326 -7.56 -0.54 13.32
CA ILE A 326 -6.75 -0.53 14.53
C ILE A 326 -7.42 -1.29 15.68
N LEU A 327 -8.72 -1.13 15.87
CA LEU A 327 -9.48 -1.94 16.85
C LEU A 327 -9.40 -3.43 16.50
N GLU A 328 -9.41 -3.76 15.22
CA GLU A 328 -9.28 -5.15 14.74
C GLU A 328 -7.89 -5.74 14.97
N THR A 329 -6.82 -4.93 14.85
CA THR A 329 -5.43 -5.42 14.88
C THR A 329 -4.71 -5.19 16.21
N ARG A 330 -5.18 -4.25 17.03
CA ARG A 330 -4.59 -3.81 18.31
C ARG A 330 -3.13 -3.39 18.20
N ILE A 331 -2.79 -2.64 17.15
CA ILE A 331 -1.42 -2.15 16.95
C ILE A 331 -1.26 -0.76 17.58
N ASN A 332 -0.22 -0.61 18.41
CA ASN A 332 0.08 0.62 19.12
C ASN A 332 0.80 1.66 18.23
N ALA A 333 0.68 2.93 18.61
CA ALA A 333 1.25 4.05 17.87
C ALA A 333 2.79 4.06 17.85
N ASP A 334 3.41 3.69 18.98
CA ASP A 334 4.87 3.56 19.13
C ASP A 334 5.43 2.48 18.20
N MET A 335 4.77 1.33 18.14
CA MET A 335 5.12 0.23 17.23
C MET A 335 5.07 0.65 15.76
N ILE A 336 4.04 1.40 15.34
CA ILE A 336 3.96 1.93 13.97
C ILE A 336 5.11 2.89 13.69
N SER A 337 5.43 3.77 14.64
CA SER A 337 6.53 4.73 14.50
C SER A 337 7.88 4.00 14.32
N GLU A 338 8.16 3.02 15.18
CA GLU A 338 9.36 2.19 15.10
C GLU A 338 9.41 1.36 13.80
N TYR A 339 8.30 0.74 13.40
CA TYR A 339 8.18 -0.01 12.16
C TYR A 339 8.52 0.86 10.95
N ILE A 340 7.97 2.09 10.87
CA ILE A 340 8.26 3.02 9.77
C ILE A 340 9.74 3.38 9.72
N ASN A 341 10.41 3.51 10.87
CA ASN A 341 11.82 3.87 10.91
C ASN A 341 12.71 2.77 10.32
N THR A 342 12.41 1.51 10.63
CA THR A 342 13.19 0.34 10.18
C THR A 342 12.70 -0.28 8.87
N TYR A 343 11.59 0.20 8.30
CA TYR A 343 11.03 -0.33 7.06
C TYR A 343 11.88 0.00 5.80
N PRO A 344 12.00 -0.92 4.83
CA PRO A 344 11.65 -2.34 4.94
C PRO A 344 12.74 -3.11 5.69
N SER A 345 12.37 -3.84 6.74
CA SER A 345 13.31 -4.73 7.43
C SER A 345 13.64 -5.96 6.60
N THR A 346 12.66 -6.43 5.82
CA THR A 346 12.74 -7.57 4.90
C THR A 346 11.97 -7.22 3.65
N VAL A 347 12.50 -7.58 2.48
CA VAL A 347 11.74 -7.59 1.22
C VAL A 347 11.15 -8.98 1.03
N ARG A 348 9.83 -9.11 1.14
CA ARG A 348 9.13 -10.39 0.97
C ARG A 348 8.58 -10.49 -0.45
N VAL A 349 9.06 -11.47 -1.20
CA VAL A 349 8.57 -11.81 -2.55
C VAL A 349 7.34 -12.69 -2.39
N LEU A 350 6.19 -12.18 -2.82
CA LEU A 350 4.89 -12.87 -2.76
C LEU A 350 4.68 -13.82 -3.94
N ASN A 351 5.22 -13.47 -5.12
CA ASN A 351 5.18 -14.28 -6.32
C ASN A 351 6.21 -13.78 -7.34
N TYR A 352 6.62 -14.64 -8.27
CA TYR A 352 7.62 -14.33 -9.30
C TYR A 352 7.38 -15.17 -10.55
N LYS A 353 7.84 -14.66 -11.69
CA LYS A 353 7.61 -15.30 -12.99
C LYS A 353 8.33 -16.64 -13.15
N ASN A 354 9.58 -16.73 -12.72
CA ASN A 354 10.41 -17.95 -12.68
C ASN A 354 11.70 -17.70 -11.87
N GLU A 355 12.44 -18.77 -11.56
CA GLU A 355 13.66 -18.71 -10.75
C GLU A 355 14.75 -17.78 -11.33
N ALA A 356 14.92 -17.76 -12.66
CA ALA A 356 15.92 -16.90 -13.29
C ALA A 356 15.62 -15.41 -13.04
N VAL A 357 14.35 -15.01 -13.17
CA VAL A 357 13.88 -13.66 -12.87
C VAL A 357 14.04 -13.32 -11.38
N LEU A 358 13.83 -14.28 -10.49
CA LEU A 358 14.04 -14.09 -9.05
C LEU A 358 15.51 -13.82 -8.71
N GLU A 359 16.43 -14.57 -9.31
CA GLU A 359 17.87 -14.34 -9.12
C GLU A 359 18.30 -12.99 -9.71
N GLU A 360 17.88 -12.65 -10.93
CA GLU A 360 18.11 -11.32 -11.53
C GLU A 360 17.62 -10.18 -10.62
N PHE A 361 16.43 -10.34 -10.03
CA PHE A 361 15.86 -9.39 -9.08
C PHE A 361 16.73 -9.24 -7.82
N LYS A 362 17.16 -10.35 -7.21
CA LYS A 362 18.04 -10.31 -6.03
C LYS A 362 19.35 -9.59 -6.35
N GLU A 363 19.95 -9.88 -7.51
CA GLU A 363 21.19 -9.22 -7.94
C GLU A 363 21.00 -7.72 -8.13
N LYS A 364 19.90 -7.30 -8.77
CA LYS A 364 19.57 -5.88 -8.94
C LYS A 364 19.37 -5.14 -7.61
N VAL A 365 18.68 -5.78 -6.66
CA VAL A 365 18.39 -5.17 -5.35
C VAL A 365 19.68 -4.96 -4.55
N PHE A 366 20.63 -5.91 -4.57
CA PHE A 366 21.90 -5.81 -3.83
C PHE A 366 23.05 -5.12 -4.60
N GLU A 367 22.79 -4.65 -5.82
CA GLU A 367 23.75 -3.94 -6.66
C GLU A 367 24.37 -2.74 -5.92
N ASN A 368 25.65 -2.47 -6.19
CA ASN A 368 26.42 -1.36 -5.60
C ASN A 368 26.45 -1.34 -4.05
N GLY A 369 26.28 -2.50 -3.41
CA GLY A 369 26.29 -2.61 -1.95
C GLY A 369 25.09 -1.90 -1.30
N ASN A 370 23.92 -1.94 -1.94
CA ASN A 370 22.68 -1.34 -1.43
C ASN A 370 22.36 -1.83 0.00
N ARG A 371 22.46 -0.91 0.97
CA ARG A 371 22.29 -1.18 2.41
C ARG A 371 20.85 -1.04 2.90
N PHE A 372 19.92 -0.65 2.04
CA PHE A 372 18.52 -0.41 2.41
C PHE A 372 17.69 -1.70 2.45
N VAL A 373 18.24 -2.81 1.96
CA VAL A 373 17.67 -4.17 2.09
C VAL A 373 18.63 -5.03 2.87
N LYS A 374 18.13 -5.63 3.94
CA LYS A 374 18.92 -6.55 4.77
C LYS A 374 18.73 -8.00 4.35
N ASN A 375 17.51 -8.35 3.91
CA ASN A 375 17.17 -9.71 3.51
C ASN A 375 16.03 -9.71 2.49
N ILE A 376 16.07 -10.68 1.57
CA ILE A 376 14.99 -11.00 0.65
C ILE A 376 14.49 -12.40 0.98
N VAL A 377 13.21 -12.54 1.28
CA VAL A 377 12.56 -13.84 1.57
C VAL A 377 11.47 -14.13 0.55
N THR A 378 11.23 -15.40 0.29
CA THR A 378 10.17 -15.90 -0.60
C THR A 378 9.11 -16.62 0.22
N ASP A 379 7.83 -16.43 -0.13
CA ASP A 379 6.67 -16.83 0.67
C ASP A 379 5.79 -17.93 0.05
#